data_AF-A0A7J2LLH2-F1
#
_entry.id   AF-A0A7J2LLH2-F1
#
_cell.length_a   1.000
_cell.length_b   1.000
_cell.length_c   1.000
_cell.angle_alpha   90.00
_cell.angle_beta   90.00
_cell.angle_gamma   90.00
#
_symmetry.space_group_name_H-M   'P 1'
#
loop_
_entity.id
_entity.type
_entity.pdbx_description
1 polymer ?
#
loop_
_entity_poly.entity_id
_entity_poly.type
_entity_poly.pdbx_seq_one_letter_code
_entity_poly.pdbx_strand_id
1 'polypeptide(L)' 'SDISGFPMRPDIHGGVKARVIVSGGVGFKPKRKGERRRRTLRGNVITEDIVQVNMKIVEK' A
#
# COMPACT_ATOMS: atom_id res chain seq x y z
N SER A 1 1.21 4.84 6.45
CA SER A 1 1.11 3.45 6.93
C SER A 1 -0.11 3.30 7.81
N ASP A 2 -0.85 2.21 7.66
CA ASP A 2 -2.01 1.88 8.49
C ASP A 2 -1.58 1.45 9.91
N ILE A 3 -2.49 1.48 10.89
CA ILE A 3 -2.25 0.98 12.26
C ILE A 3 -1.73 -0.46 12.30
N SER A 4 -2.14 -1.31 11.36
CA SER A 4 -1.65 -2.69 11.25
C SER A 4 -0.29 -2.82 10.53
N GLY A 5 0.37 -1.70 10.21
CA GLY A 5 1.65 -1.68 9.50
C GLY A 5 1.55 -1.98 7.99
N PHE A 6 0.34 -2.06 7.43
CA PHE A 6 0.17 -2.26 6.00
C PHE A 6 0.47 -0.96 5.23
N PRO A 7 1.28 -1.03 4.16
CA PRO A 7 1.52 0.14 3.32
C PRO A 7 0.30 0.45 2.46
N MET A 8 0.13 1.73 2.15
CA MET A 8 -0.88 2.19 1.20
C MET A 8 -0.41 1.94 -0.23
N ARG A 9 -1.31 1.47 -1.09
CA ARG A 9 -1.03 1.29 -2.51
C ARG A 9 -1.99 2.15 -3.37
N PRO A 10 -1.47 3.04 -4.23
CA PRO A 10 -2.29 3.95 -5.03
C PRO A 10 -3.31 3.26 -5.95
N ASP A 11 -2.97 2.09 -6.47
CA ASP A 11 -3.81 1.34 -7.43
C ASP A 11 -5.09 0.75 -6.79
N ILE A 12 -5.12 0.61 -5.46
CA ILE A 12 -6.25 0.01 -4.74
C ILE A 12 -7.18 1.12 -4.31
N HIS A 13 -8.40 1.12 -4.85
CA HIS A 13 -9.38 2.15 -4.59
C HIS A 13 -10.05 1.97 -3.22
N GLY A 14 -10.28 3.10 -2.54
CA GLY A 14 -11.06 3.17 -1.30
C GLY A 14 -10.23 3.11 -0.02
N GLY A 15 -10.89 3.21 1.13
CA GLY A 15 -10.28 3.17 2.46
C GLY A 15 -10.11 1.76 3.03
N VAL A 16 -10.21 0.72 2.20
CA VAL A 16 -10.31 -0.68 2.65
C VAL A 16 -8.95 -1.38 2.74
N LYS A 17 -8.90 -2.47 3.51
CA LYS A 17 -7.81 -3.46 3.49
C LYS A 17 -8.15 -4.53 2.46
N ALA A 18 -7.39 -4.60 1.37
CA ALA A 18 -7.63 -5.54 0.28
C ALA A 18 -6.53 -6.60 0.21
N ARG A 19 -6.92 -7.88 0.02
CA ARG A 19 -6.00 -8.99 -0.16
C ARG A 19 -5.83 -9.29 -1.66
N VAL A 20 -4.80 -8.70 -2.26
CA VAL A 20 -4.56 -8.72 -3.70
C VAL A 20 -3.32 -9.54 -4.06
N ILE A 21 -3.30 -10.09 -5.28
CA ILE A 21 -2.12 -10.76 -5.83
C ILE A 21 -1.22 -9.69 -6.44
N VAL A 22 -0.01 -9.59 -5.90
CA VAL A 22 0.99 -8.62 -6.34
C VAL A 22 2.18 -9.33 -6.95
N SER A 23 2.65 -8.81 -8.08
CA SER A 23 3.88 -9.24 -8.77
C SER A 23 5.09 -8.38 -8.39
N GLY A 24 4.88 -7.21 -7.81
CA GLY A 24 5.93 -6.31 -7.32
C GLY A 24 5.38 -4.96 -6.87
N GLY A 25 6.29 -4.05 -6.49
CA GLY A 25 5.96 -2.68 -6.11
C GLY A 25 5.76 -2.48 -4.60
N VAL A 26 4.88 -1.55 -4.25
CA VAL A 26 4.67 -1.13 -2.86
C VAL A 26 4.11 -2.29 -2.03
N GLY A 27 4.80 -2.62 -0.94
CA GLY A 27 4.43 -3.72 -0.06
C GLY A 27 4.80 -5.13 -0.56
N PHE A 28 5.45 -5.28 -1.71
CA PHE A 28 6.01 -6.56 -2.17
C PHE A 28 7.23 -6.38 -3.07
N LYS A 29 8.39 -6.86 -2.59
CA LYS A 29 9.63 -6.92 -3.36
C LYS A 29 9.89 -8.38 -3.75
N PRO A 30 9.63 -8.78 -5.01
CA PRO A 30 9.85 -10.16 -5.47
C PRO A 30 11.34 -10.51 -5.43
N LYS A 31 11.67 -11.76 -5.06
CA LYS A 31 13.06 -12.24 -5.06
C LYS A 31 13.41 -12.95 -6.36
N ARG A 32 12.42 -13.51 -7.04
CA ARG A 32 12.57 -14.22 -8.32
C ARG A 32 11.73 -13.58 -9.41
N LYS A 33 12.20 -13.64 -10.65
CA LYS A 33 11.45 -13.16 -11.81
C LYS A 33 10.15 -13.96 -11.95
N GLY A 34 9.03 -13.25 -12.05
CA GLY A 34 7.70 -13.87 -12.15
C GLY A 34 7.05 -14.26 -10.82
N GLU A 35 7.69 -14.00 -9.68
CA GLU A 35 7.10 -14.28 -8.37
C GLU A 35 5.86 -13.41 -8.15
N ARG A 36 4.73 -14.05 -7.83
CA ARG A 36 3.51 -13.37 -7.42
C ARG A 36 3.11 -13.88 -6.05
N ARG A 37 2.72 -12.97 -5.16
CA ARG A 37 2.26 -13.33 -3.82
C ARG A 37 0.97 -12.61 -3.49
N ARG A 38 0.09 -13.29 -2.77
CA ARG A 38 -1.09 -12.66 -2.20
C ARG A 38 -0.71 -11.94 -0.92
N ARG A 39 -0.95 -10.62 -0.85
CA ARG A 39 -0.66 -9.78 0.31
C ARG A 39 -1.83 -8.86 0.61
N THR A 40 -1.97 -8.49 1.89
CA THR A 40 -2.93 -7.48 2.34
C THR A 40 -2.28 -6.11 2.25
N LEU A 41 -2.96 -5.16 1.61
CA LEU A 41 -2.51 -3.78 1.43
C LEU A 41 -3.66 -2.82 1.76
N ARG A 42 -3.33 -1.58 2.15
CA ARG A 42 -4.32 -0.52 2.36
C ARG A 42 -4.58 0.20 1.05
N GLY A 43 -5.84 0.56 0.80
CA GLY A 43 -6.22 1.37 -0.34
C GLY A 43 -5.66 2.80 -0.31
N ASN A 44 -5.99 3.56 -1.34
CA ASN A 44 -5.43 4.88 -1.62
C ASN A 44 -6.11 6.03 -0.86
N VAL A 45 -7.30 5.80 -0.28
CA VAL A 45 -8.03 6.84 0.46
C VAL A 45 -7.48 6.94 1.87
N ILE A 46 -7.21 8.17 2.31
CA ILE A 46 -6.76 8.45 3.68
C ILE A 46 -7.97 8.40 4.62
N THR A 47 -7.89 7.57 5.65
CA THR A 47 -8.91 7.36 6.69
C THR A 47 -8.28 7.51 8.07
N GLU A 48 -9.09 7.57 9.12
CA GLU A 48 -8.64 7.73 10.52
C GLU A 48 -7.72 6.60 11.02
N ASP A 49 -7.81 5.40 10.45
CA ASP A 49 -6.92 4.27 10.81
C ASP A 49 -5.44 4.45 10.40
N ILE A 50 -5.12 5.51 9.64
CA ILE A 50 -3.78 5.74 9.12
C ILE A 50 -2.95 6.49 10.15
N VAL A 51 -1.87 5.85 10.59
CA VAL A 51 -0.97 6.39 11.62
C VAL A 51 0.06 7.36 11.04
N GLN A 52 0.44 7.19 9.78
CA GLN A 52 1.49 8.00 9.13
C GLN A 52 1.13 8.35 7.69
N VAL A 53 1.29 9.62 7.32
CA VAL A 53 1.17 10.11 5.94
C VAL A 53 2.52 10.64 5.48
N ASN A 54 3.00 10.15 4.34
CA ASN A 54 4.21 10.66 3.70
C ASN A 54 3.80 11.73 2.69
N MET A 55 4.39 12.92 2.79
CA MET A 55 4.12 14.05 1.90
C MET A 55 5.42 14.66 1.38
N LYS A 56 5.35 15.33 0.22
CA LYS A 56 6.44 16.08 -0.39
C LYS A 56 5.98 17.51 -0.61
N ILE A 57 6.79 18.48 -0.17
CA ILE A 57 6.55 19.92 -0.41
C ILE A 57 6.89 20.21 -1.88
N VAL A 58 5.93 20.77 -2.61
CA VAL A 58 6.08 21.10 -4.04
C VAL A 58 6.31 22.59 -4.28
N GLU A 59 5.75 23.45 -3.44
CA GLU A 59 5.90 24.91 -3.48
C GLU A 59 6.08 25.46 -2.06
N LYS A 60 6.72 26.63 -1.94
CA LYS A 60 7.11 27.25 -0.66
C LYS A 60 6.38 28.55 -0.42
#